data_AF-A0A2L0CIY5-F1
#
_entry.id   AF-A0A2L0CIY5-F1
#
_cell.length_a   1.000
_cell.length_b   1.000
_cell.length_c   1.000
_cell.angle_alpha   90.00
_cell.angle_beta   90.00
_cell.angle_gamma   90.00
#
_symmetry.space_group_name_H-M   'P 1'
#
loop_
_entity.id
_entity.type
_entity.pdbx_description
1 polymer ?
#
loop_
_entity_poly.entity_id
_entity_poly.type
_entity_poly.pdbx_seq_one_letter_code
_entity_poly.pdbx_strand_id
1 'polypeptide(L)'
;FKNLFISYRRRERGENVDFSKEEIESCMINQHPGSPNLSILSFHGGFHGRTLGSLSTTHSKAIHKLDVPAFNWPIAHFPKYKYPLEENRCENEKEDKNCLAEVEDLIIKYKKKGIPVAGIVVEPIQSEGGDNEASPEFFQQLQRIAKKYGAGLLIDEVQTGGGPTGKMWCHQHFNLDTPPDIVTFSKKMQLGGYYHTDDMKPQQSYRV
;
A
#
# COMPACT_ATOMS: atom_id res chain seq x y z
N PHE A 1 -7.05 3.12 -1.99
CA PHE A 1 -6.58 2.58 -3.29
C PHE A 1 -6.99 3.43 -4.49
N LYS A 2 -8.25 3.86 -4.61
CA LYS A 2 -8.73 4.67 -5.74
C LYS A 2 -7.83 5.87 -6.08
N ASN A 3 -7.44 6.68 -5.08
CA ASN A 3 -6.50 7.81 -5.28
C ASN A 3 -5.15 7.38 -5.85
N LEU A 4 -4.59 6.24 -5.45
CA LEU A 4 -3.33 5.72 -5.98
C LEU A 4 -3.46 5.38 -7.46
N PHE A 5 -4.53 4.70 -7.85
CA PHE A 5 -4.80 4.39 -9.27
C PHE A 5 -5.03 5.66 -10.08
N ILE A 6 -5.77 6.63 -9.54
CA ILE A 6 -6.04 7.91 -10.18
C ILE A 6 -4.74 8.69 -10.38
N SER A 7 -3.90 8.85 -9.35
CA SER A 7 -2.65 9.61 -9.47
C SER A 7 -1.63 8.90 -10.36
N TYR A 8 -1.59 7.56 -10.33
CA TYR A 8 -0.75 6.77 -11.23
C TYR A 8 -1.13 7.01 -12.69
N ARG A 9 -2.41 6.87 -13.05
CA ARG A 9 -2.88 7.13 -14.42
C ARG A 9 -2.80 8.59 -14.82
N ARG A 10 -2.95 9.53 -13.88
CA ARG A 10 -2.75 10.96 -14.14
C ARG A 10 -1.30 11.21 -14.56
N ARG A 11 -0.33 10.68 -13.82
CA ARG A 11 1.10 10.80 -14.15
C ARG A 11 1.48 10.12 -15.46
N GLU A 12 0.90 8.96 -15.76
CA GLU A 12 1.13 8.29 -17.06
C GLU A 12 0.50 9.03 -18.25
N ARG A 13 -0.71 9.58 -18.08
CA ARG A 13 -1.42 10.32 -19.13
C ARG A 13 -0.79 11.71 -19.36
N GLY A 14 -0.24 12.31 -18.31
CA GLY A 14 0.16 13.71 -18.25
C GLY A 14 -0.84 14.57 -17.49
N GLU A 15 -0.34 15.66 -16.92
CA GLU A 15 -1.15 16.63 -16.18
C GLU A 15 -2.04 17.42 -17.16
N ASN A 16 -3.30 17.67 -16.76
CA ASN A 16 -4.31 18.43 -17.53
C ASN A 16 -4.68 17.85 -18.90
N VAL A 17 -4.62 16.52 -19.06
CA VAL A 17 -5.09 15.82 -20.26
C VAL A 17 -6.50 15.27 -20.03
N ASP A 18 -7.42 15.60 -20.94
CA ASP A 18 -8.81 15.09 -20.93
C ASP A 18 -8.88 13.59 -21.23
N PHE A 19 -9.95 12.95 -20.75
CA PHE A 19 -10.20 11.53 -21.02
C PHE A 19 -10.65 11.31 -22.47
N SER A 20 -10.14 10.26 -23.10
CA SER A 20 -10.61 9.89 -24.44
C SER A 20 -12.03 9.30 -24.41
N LYS A 21 -12.73 9.38 -25.54
CA LYS A 21 -14.05 8.74 -25.69
C LYS A 21 -14.01 7.24 -25.40
N GLU A 22 -12.95 6.56 -25.86
CA GLU A 22 -12.72 5.14 -25.63
C GLU A 22 -12.53 4.83 -24.13
N GLU A 23 -11.80 5.66 -23.39
CA GLU A 23 -11.66 5.51 -21.92
C GLU A 23 -13.01 5.66 -21.20
N ILE A 24 -13.83 6.63 -21.64
CA ILE A 24 -15.15 6.87 -21.05
C ILE A 24 -16.08 5.68 -21.31
N GLU A 25 -16.13 5.17 -22.54
CA GLU A 25 -17.05 4.08 -22.91
C GLU A 25 -16.62 2.74 -22.30
N SER A 26 -15.33 2.41 -22.35
CA SER A 26 -14.81 1.14 -21.84
C SER A 26 -14.85 1.02 -20.31
N CYS A 27 -14.69 2.12 -19.56
CA CYS A 27 -14.73 2.05 -18.09
C CYS A 27 -16.11 1.65 -17.55
N MET A 28 -17.20 2.03 -18.24
CA MET A 28 -18.58 1.73 -17.84
C MET A 28 -18.93 0.23 -17.92
N ILE A 29 -18.13 -0.55 -18.66
CA ILE A 29 -18.25 -2.01 -18.75
C ILE A 29 -17.03 -2.74 -18.18
N ASN A 30 -16.22 -2.04 -17.38
CA ASN A 30 -15.03 -2.57 -16.71
C ASN A 30 -13.92 -3.09 -17.66
N GLN A 31 -13.74 -2.46 -18.82
CA GLN A 31 -12.73 -2.84 -19.81
C GLN A 31 -11.62 -1.80 -19.97
N HIS A 32 -10.48 -2.23 -20.49
CA HIS A 32 -9.39 -1.36 -20.90
C HIS A 32 -9.80 -0.53 -22.14
N PRO A 33 -9.33 0.74 -22.30
CA PRO A 33 -8.39 1.48 -21.45
C PRO A 33 -8.99 2.20 -20.24
N GLY A 34 -10.32 2.33 -20.18
CA GLY A 34 -11.03 3.08 -19.14
C GLY A 34 -10.86 2.50 -17.73
N SER A 35 -10.86 1.16 -17.64
CA SER A 35 -10.54 0.39 -16.44
C SER A 35 -9.17 -0.26 -16.63
N PRO A 36 -8.07 0.42 -16.21
CA PRO A 36 -6.72 -0.05 -16.47
C PRO A 36 -6.34 -1.25 -15.59
N ASN A 37 -5.45 -2.09 -16.11
CA ASN A 37 -4.86 -3.20 -15.36
C ASN A 37 -3.77 -2.66 -14.43
N LEU A 38 -4.13 -2.26 -13.22
CA LEU A 38 -3.19 -1.82 -12.19
C LEU A 38 -3.22 -2.75 -10.98
N SER A 39 -2.18 -2.67 -10.17
CA SER A 39 -2.09 -3.42 -8.91
C SER A 39 -1.70 -2.58 -7.71
N ILE A 40 -2.06 -3.07 -6.53
CA ILE A 40 -1.56 -2.60 -5.23
C ILE A 40 -0.68 -3.70 -4.65
N LEU A 41 0.58 -3.39 -4.35
CA LEU A 41 1.46 -4.31 -3.63
C LEU A 41 1.08 -4.31 -2.15
N SER A 42 0.96 -5.50 -1.58
CA SER A 42 0.64 -5.73 -0.16
C SER A 42 1.61 -6.75 0.45
N PHE A 43 1.47 -7.03 1.74
CA PHE A 43 2.38 -7.92 2.46
C PHE A 43 1.67 -9.14 3.05
N HIS A 44 2.34 -10.30 3.04
CA HIS A 44 1.93 -11.45 3.84
C HIS A 44 1.75 -11.04 5.30
N GLY A 45 0.69 -11.53 5.96
CA GLY A 45 0.31 -11.12 7.31
C GLY A 45 -0.58 -9.87 7.38
N GLY A 46 -0.63 -9.02 6.36
CA GLY A 46 -1.41 -7.77 6.39
C GLY A 46 -2.93 -7.96 6.49
N PHE A 47 -3.64 -6.97 7.02
CA PHE A 47 -5.09 -6.91 7.11
C PHE A 47 -5.60 -5.48 6.87
N HIS A 48 -6.15 -5.25 5.68
CA HIS A 48 -6.63 -3.94 5.23
C HIS A 48 -8.15 -3.87 5.06
N GLY A 49 -8.87 -4.90 5.54
CA GLY A 49 -10.33 -5.02 5.46
C GLY A 49 -10.81 -6.24 4.67
N ARG A 50 -12.14 -6.31 4.47
CA ARG A 50 -12.84 -7.50 3.94
C ARG A 50 -13.69 -7.28 2.69
N THR A 51 -13.83 -6.04 2.21
CA THR A 51 -14.42 -5.77 0.89
C THR A 51 -13.47 -6.23 -0.21
N LEU A 52 -13.95 -6.61 -1.40
CA LEU A 52 -13.14 -7.28 -2.45
C LEU A 52 -11.77 -6.62 -2.72
N GLY A 53 -11.72 -5.28 -2.81
CA GLY A 53 -10.47 -4.53 -2.98
C GLY A 53 -9.53 -4.68 -1.78
N SER A 54 -10.00 -4.35 -0.58
CA SER A 54 -9.24 -4.51 0.68
C SER A 54 -8.84 -5.96 0.97
N LEU A 55 -9.70 -6.92 0.62
CA LEU A 55 -9.49 -8.33 0.88
C LEU A 55 -8.40 -8.92 -0.02
N SER A 56 -8.26 -8.38 -1.24
CA SER A 56 -7.17 -8.75 -2.14
C SER A 56 -5.80 -8.36 -1.59
N THR A 57 -5.74 -7.32 -0.75
CA THR A 57 -4.51 -6.90 -0.03
C THR A 57 -4.40 -7.46 1.39
N THR A 58 -5.43 -8.13 1.92
CA THR A 58 -5.41 -8.80 3.22
C THR A 58 -4.86 -10.21 3.08
N HIS A 59 -3.91 -10.62 3.92
CA HIS A 59 -3.26 -11.94 3.93
C HIS A 59 -3.05 -12.48 5.35
N SER A 60 -3.99 -12.22 6.27
CA SER A 60 -3.86 -12.57 7.69
C SER A 60 -4.26 -14.02 8.01
N LYS A 61 -5.44 -14.49 7.60
CA LYS A 61 -5.95 -15.84 7.91
C LYS A 61 -6.71 -16.42 6.71
N ALA A 62 -6.61 -17.72 6.49
CA ALA A 62 -7.27 -18.40 5.37
C ALA A 62 -8.80 -18.19 5.37
N ILE A 63 -9.44 -18.31 6.54
CA ILE A 63 -10.90 -18.15 6.69
C ILE A 63 -11.41 -16.76 6.33
N HIS A 64 -10.53 -15.74 6.29
CA HIS A 64 -10.93 -14.41 5.81
C HIS A 64 -11.09 -14.36 4.29
N LYS A 65 -10.47 -15.27 3.54
CA LYS A 65 -10.32 -15.20 2.08
C LYS A 65 -10.95 -16.33 1.28
N LEU A 66 -11.12 -17.52 1.90
CA LEU A 66 -11.70 -18.68 1.22
C LEU A 66 -13.04 -18.32 0.57
N ASP A 67 -13.27 -18.85 -0.64
CA ASP A 67 -14.50 -18.68 -1.44
C ASP A 67 -14.81 -17.25 -1.94
N VAL A 68 -13.86 -16.31 -1.84
CA VAL A 68 -14.04 -14.93 -2.32
C VAL A 68 -13.10 -14.60 -3.50
N PRO A 69 -13.59 -14.05 -4.62
CA PRO A 69 -12.75 -13.59 -5.71
C PRO A 69 -11.72 -12.54 -5.26
N ALA A 70 -10.52 -12.59 -5.83
CA ALA A 70 -9.43 -11.67 -5.52
C ALA A 70 -8.72 -11.18 -6.78
N PHE A 71 -8.09 -10.00 -6.68
CA PHE A 71 -7.24 -9.48 -7.75
C PHE A 71 -5.88 -10.17 -7.74
N ASN A 72 -5.33 -10.44 -8.93
CA ASN A 72 -3.98 -10.95 -9.10
C ASN A 72 -2.96 -9.80 -8.90
N TRP A 73 -2.75 -9.39 -7.66
CA TRP A 73 -1.84 -8.32 -7.24
C TRP A 73 -0.60 -8.87 -6.51
N PRO A 74 0.54 -8.15 -6.51
CA PRO A 74 1.76 -8.64 -5.86
C PRO A 74 1.63 -8.66 -4.34
N ILE A 75 2.26 -9.68 -3.75
CA ILE A 75 2.31 -9.90 -2.30
C ILE A 75 3.78 -10.13 -1.95
N ALA A 76 4.35 -9.26 -1.13
CA ALA A 76 5.72 -9.39 -0.63
C ALA A 76 5.73 -9.97 0.79
N HIS A 77 6.87 -10.43 1.27
CA HIS A 77 7.03 -10.77 2.68
C HIS A 77 7.25 -9.53 3.53
N PHE A 78 6.58 -9.48 4.68
CA PHE A 78 6.89 -8.52 5.75
C PHE A 78 8.02 -9.10 6.61
N PRO A 79 8.95 -8.28 7.14
CA PRO A 79 10.06 -8.78 7.94
C PRO A 79 9.59 -9.63 9.13
N LYS A 80 10.28 -10.75 9.37
CA LYS A 80 10.06 -11.59 10.55
C LYS A 80 11.26 -11.53 11.47
N TYR A 81 11.19 -10.68 12.49
CA TYR A 81 12.30 -10.49 13.42
C TYR A 81 12.49 -11.65 14.38
N LYS A 82 13.77 -11.90 14.67
CA LYS A 82 14.20 -12.76 15.76
C LYS A 82 14.38 -11.94 17.02
N TYR A 83 14.04 -12.56 18.14
CA TYR A 83 14.09 -11.97 19.47
C TYR A 83 15.01 -12.79 20.40
N PRO A 84 15.71 -12.16 21.36
CA PRO A 84 15.71 -10.72 21.67
C PRO A 84 16.34 -9.85 20.57
N LEU A 85 15.82 -8.63 20.34
CA LEU A 85 16.23 -7.79 19.20
C LEU A 85 17.72 -7.46 19.20
N GLU A 86 18.28 -7.16 20.38
CA GLU A 86 19.68 -6.72 20.49
C GLU A 86 20.69 -7.83 20.19
N GLU A 87 20.29 -9.08 20.36
CA GLU A 87 21.11 -10.25 20.06
C GLU A 87 21.04 -10.64 18.58
N ASN A 88 20.02 -10.17 17.85
CA ASN A 88 19.71 -10.59 16.47
C ASN A 88 19.75 -9.42 15.47
N ARG A 89 20.46 -8.33 15.80
CA ARG A 89 20.47 -7.10 14.99
C ARG A 89 20.90 -7.36 13.54
N CYS A 90 21.99 -8.11 13.34
CA CYS A 90 22.53 -8.41 12.01
C CYS A 90 21.53 -9.21 11.16
N GLU A 91 20.88 -10.20 11.77
CA GLU A 91 19.87 -11.05 11.15
C GLU A 91 18.63 -10.24 10.75
N ASN A 92 18.15 -9.36 11.64
CA ASN A 92 16.96 -8.54 11.39
C ASN A 92 17.24 -7.48 10.32
N GLU A 93 18.42 -6.85 10.30
CA GLU A 93 18.83 -5.95 9.22
C GLU A 93 18.94 -6.66 7.87
N LYS A 94 19.37 -7.93 7.87
CA LYS A 94 19.41 -8.75 6.66
C LYS A 94 18.00 -9.12 6.19
N GLU A 95 17.11 -9.43 7.11
CA GLU A 95 15.70 -9.73 6.81
C GLU A 95 15.01 -8.53 6.16
N ASP A 96 15.20 -7.32 6.71
CA ASP A 96 14.72 -6.08 6.09
C ASP A 96 15.19 -5.95 4.64
N LYS A 97 16.50 -6.15 4.39
CA LYS A 97 17.08 -6.07 3.04
C LYS A 97 16.48 -7.10 2.09
N ASN A 98 16.25 -8.33 2.55
CA ASN A 98 15.65 -9.39 1.74
C ASN A 98 14.20 -9.03 1.34
N CYS A 99 13.39 -8.60 2.30
CA CYS A 99 12.01 -8.19 2.05
C CYS A 99 11.93 -6.99 1.10
N LEU A 100 12.80 -5.99 1.28
CA LEU A 100 12.86 -4.81 0.42
C LEU A 100 13.29 -5.15 -1.02
N ALA A 101 14.24 -6.08 -1.18
CA ALA A 101 14.65 -6.57 -2.50
C ALA A 101 13.49 -7.30 -3.20
N GLU A 102 12.73 -8.12 -2.47
CA GLU A 102 11.53 -8.78 -3.00
C GLU A 102 10.47 -7.77 -3.45
N VAL A 103 10.22 -6.70 -2.67
CA VAL A 103 9.30 -5.63 -3.06
C VAL A 103 9.70 -5.03 -4.41
N GLU A 104 10.99 -4.71 -4.58
CA GLU A 104 11.52 -4.15 -5.83
C GLU A 104 11.37 -5.12 -7.01
N ASP A 105 11.70 -6.39 -6.81
CA ASP A 105 11.54 -7.46 -7.81
C ASP A 105 10.09 -7.65 -8.23
N LEU A 106 9.15 -7.60 -7.28
CA LEU A 106 7.72 -7.72 -7.55
C LEU A 106 7.20 -6.54 -8.38
N ILE A 107 7.62 -5.31 -8.07
CA ILE A 107 7.25 -4.12 -8.85
C ILE A 107 7.71 -4.28 -10.31
N ILE A 108 8.96 -4.69 -10.52
CA ILE A 108 9.53 -4.91 -11.87
C ILE A 108 8.78 -6.04 -12.59
N LYS A 109 8.55 -7.17 -11.90
CA LYS A 109 7.87 -8.35 -12.44
C LYS A 109 6.44 -8.02 -12.88
N TYR A 110 5.69 -7.29 -12.07
CA TYR A 110 4.29 -6.95 -12.37
C TYR A 110 4.17 -5.90 -13.46
N LYS A 111 5.12 -4.96 -13.55
CA LYS A 111 5.23 -4.06 -14.72
C LYS A 111 5.42 -4.85 -16.02
N LYS A 112 6.33 -5.83 -16.04
CA LYS A 112 6.55 -6.70 -17.22
C LYS A 112 5.32 -7.54 -17.60
N LYS A 113 4.46 -7.88 -16.62
CA LYS A 113 3.19 -8.59 -16.85
C LYS A 113 2.07 -7.70 -17.39
N GLY A 114 2.28 -6.39 -17.53
CA GLY A 114 1.24 -5.44 -17.93
C GLY A 114 0.23 -5.12 -16.81
N ILE A 115 0.60 -5.36 -15.54
CA ILE A 115 -0.22 -5.03 -14.36
C ILE A 115 0.63 -4.19 -13.38
N PRO A 116 1.11 -3.00 -13.77
CA PRO A 116 2.05 -2.24 -12.96
C PRO A 116 1.51 -1.89 -11.58
N VAL A 117 2.42 -1.75 -10.61
CA VAL A 117 2.11 -1.42 -9.23
C VAL A 117 1.89 0.09 -9.11
N ALA A 118 0.65 0.50 -8.85
CA ALA A 118 0.28 1.90 -8.67
C ALA A 118 0.57 2.40 -7.24
N GLY A 119 0.61 1.50 -6.27
CA GLY A 119 0.93 1.82 -4.90
C GLY A 119 1.21 0.61 -4.04
N ILE A 120 1.77 0.88 -2.85
CA ILE A 120 2.09 -0.09 -1.82
C ILE A 120 1.20 0.22 -0.61
N VAL A 121 0.58 -0.81 -0.02
CA VAL A 121 -0.15 -0.69 1.24
C VAL A 121 0.57 -1.48 2.33
N VAL A 122 0.75 -0.87 3.49
CA VAL A 122 1.42 -1.49 4.64
C VAL A 122 0.89 -0.93 5.97
N GLU A 123 0.74 -1.77 6.97
CA GLU A 123 0.51 -1.36 8.36
C GLU A 123 1.85 -0.98 9.02
N PRO A 124 1.92 0.06 9.87
CA PRO A 124 3.13 0.33 10.66
C PRO A 124 3.54 -0.84 11.55
N ILE A 125 2.56 -1.55 12.10
CA ILE A 125 2.70 -2.80 12.87
C ILE A 125 1.55 -3.69 12.43
N GLN A 126 1.85 -4.85 11.84
CA GLN A 126 0.81 -5.76 11.36
C GLN A 126 0.05 -6.35 12.53
N SER A 127 -1.23 -6.06 12.68
CA SER A 127 -1.96 -6.50 13.89
C SER A 127 -2.56 -7.90 13.72
N GLU A 128 -3.59 -8.06 12.88
CA GLU A 128 -4.29 -9.36 12.71
C GLU A 128 -3.39 -10.49 12.20
N GLY A 129 -2.26 -10.13 11.58
CA GLY A 129 -1.22 -11.04 11.11
C GLY A 129 -0.29 -11.57 12.20
N GLY A 130 -0.40 -11.07 13.44
CA GLY A 130 0.36 -11.55 14.59
C GLY A 130 1.32 -10.53 15.20
N ASP A 131 0.95 -9.25 15.28
CA ASP A 131 1.76 -8.17 15.87
C ASP A 131 3.20 -8.13 15.33
N ASN A 132 3.34 -8.17 14.00
CA ASN A 132 4.65 -8.14 13.35
C ASN A 132 5.14 -6.69 13.21
N GLU A 133 6.33 -6.43 13.74
CA GLU A 133 7.00 -5.12 13.70
C GLU A 133 8.12 -5.10 12.64
N ALA A 134 8.44 -3.90 12.15
CA ALA A 134 9.61 -3.64 11.32
C ALA A 134 10.27 -2.33 11.74
N SER A 135 11.56 -2.20 11.42
CA SER A 135 12.40 -1.07 11.80
C SER A 135 11.96 0.23 11.10
N PRO A 136 12.21 1.40 11.71
CA PRO A 136 12.11 2.68 11.01
C PRO A 136 12.84 2.69 9.65
N GLU A 137 14.02 2.08 9.60
CA GLU A 137 14.87 1.97 8.41
C GLU A 137 14.17 1.18 7.29
N PHE A 138 13.45 0.10 7.62
CA PHE A 138 12.64 -0.64 6.65
C PHE A 138 11.60 0.28 5.99
N PHE A 139 10.84 1.05 6.76
CA PHE A 139 9.81 1.93 6.22
C PHE A 139 10.40 3.11 5.42
N GLN A 140 11.54 3.67 5.82
CA GLN A 140 12.27 4.68 5.06
C GLN A 140 12.69 4.13 3.69
N GLN A 141 13.29 2.94 3.66
CA GLN A 141 13.71 2.30 2.41
C GLN A 141 12.51 1.91 1.55
N LEU A 142 11.42 1.44 2.14
CA LEU A 142 10.18 1.15 1.42
C LEU A 142 9.62 2.40 0.74
N GLN A 143 9.65 3.56 1.41
CA GLN A 143 9.26 4.83 0.79
C GLN A 143 10.16 5.19 -0.39
N ARG A 144 11.48 5.02 -0.25
CA ARG A 144 12.44 5.29 -1.33
C ARG A 144 12.19 4.38 -2.54
N ILE A 145 11.90 3.10 -2.31
CA ILE A 145 11.52 2.15 -3.37
C ILE A 145 10.21 2.59 -4.03
N ALA A 146 9.17 2.92 -3.26
CA ALA A 146 7.90 3.38 -3.80
C ALA A 146 8.09 4.58 -4.75
N LYS A 147 8.83 5.60 -4.28
CA LYS A 147 9.18 6.80 -5.07
C LYS A 147 9.98 6.47 -6.32
N LYS A 148 11.01 5.61 -6.21
CA LYS A 148 11.87 5.19 -7.33
C LYS A 148 11.07 4.62 -8.51
N TYR A 149 9.98 3.90 -8.22
CA TYR A 149 9.13 3.29 -9.25
C TYR A 149 7.83 4.06 -9.53
N GLY A 150 7.64 5.24 -8.95
CA GLY A 150 6.43 6.03 -9.12
C GLY A 150 5.18 5.41 -8.47
N ALA A 151 5.34 4.46 -7.55
CA ALA A 151 4.25 3.90 -6.76
C ALA A 151 3.98 4.81 -5.54
N GLY A 152 2.71 5.02 -5.18
CA GLY A 152 2.38 5.74 -3.95
C GLY A 152 2.48 4.86 -2.70
N LEU A 153 2.90 5.42 -1.58
CA LEU A 153 2.95 4.74 -0.28
C LEU A 153 1.69 5.04 0.55
N LEU A 154 0.89 4.00 0.80
CA LEU A 154 -0.24 4.04 1.72
C LEU A 154 0.15 3.37 3.04
N ILE A 155 0.10 4.14 4.13
CA ILE A 155 0.26 3.60 5.48
C ILE A 155 -1.13 3.39 6.10
N ASP A 156 -1.46 2.15 6.44
CA ASP A 156 -2.73 1.81 7.06
C ASP A 156 -2.67 1.94 8.58
N GLU A 157 -3.15 3.07 9.10
CA GLU A 157 -3.19 3.39 10.53
C GLU A 157 -4.58 3.19 11.13
N VAL A 158 -5.43 2.35 10.51
CA VAL A 158 -6.73 1.99 11.08
C VAL A 158 -6.60 1.43 12.50
N GLN A 159 -5.55 0.66 12.80
CA GLN A 159 -5.34 0.06 14.12
C GLN A 159 -4.30 0.79 14.99
N THR A 160 -3.18 1.19 14.37
CA THR A 160 -2.03 1.84 15.04
C THR A 160 -2.25 3.32 15.33
N GLY A 161 -3.12 3.99 14.56
CA GLY A 161 -3.45 5.40 14.75
C GLY A 161 -4.29 5.66 16.01
N GLY A 162 -4.22 6.90 16.49
CA GLY A 162 -4.98 7.37 17.65
C GLY A 162 -4.25 7.23 19.00
N GLY A 163 -2.92 7.26 19.01
CA GLY A 163 -2.12 7.37 20.25
C GLY A 163 -1.50 6.13 20.90
N PRO A 164 -1.87 4.85 20.62
CA PRO A 164 -1.44 3.72 21.46
C PRO A 164 0.06 3.45 21.43
N THR A 165 0.78 3.92 20.40
CA THR A 165 2.23 3.78 20.26
C THR A 165 3.01 4.96 20.87
N GLY A 166 2.34 5.84 21.63
CA GLY A 166 2.95 7.04 22.23
C GLY A 166 3.01 8.26 21.31
N LYS A 167 2.54 8.14 20.07
CA LYS A 167 2.36 9.24 19.10
C LYS A 167 0.97 9.15 18.47
N MET A 168 0.46 10.27 17.95
CA MET A 168 -0.87 10.29 17.30
C MET A 168 -0.96 9.29 16.16
N TRP A 169 0.10 9.20 15.37
CA TRP A 169 0.25 8.27 14.25
C TRP A 169 1.56 7.48 14.42
N CYS A 170 1.53 6.16 14.26
CA CYS A 170 2.70 5.30 14.45
C CYS A 170 3.82 5.62 13.45
N HIS A 171 3.50 5.99 12.20
CA HIS A 171 4.52 6.32 11.21
C HIS A 171 5.40 7.52 11.59
N GLN A 172 4.98 8.34 12.58
CA GLN A 172 5.80 9.43 13.12
C GLN A 172 7.05 8.94 13.86
N HIS A 173 7.15 7.64 14.17
CA HIS A 173 8.37 7.04 14.68
C HIS A 173 9.39 6.72 13.57
N PHE A 174 8.96 6.68 12.31
CA PHE A 174 9.80 6.20 11.22
C PHE A 174 10.71 7.27 10.62
N ASN A 175 10.49 8.55 10.90
CA ASN A 175 11.28 9.66 10.36
C ASN A 175 11.48 9.58 8.83
N LEU A 176 10.38 9.32 8.11
CA LEU A 176 10.38 9.19 6.65
C LEU A 176 10.90 10.48 5.96
N ASP A 177 11.55 10.33 4.81
CA ASP A 177 12.11 11.47 4.06
C ASP A 177 11.03 12.49 3.67
N THR A 178 9.80 12.02 3.41
CA THR A 178 8.60 12.86 3.27
C THR A 178 7.42 12.22 3.99
N PRO A 179 6.29 12.93 4.21
CA PRO A 179 5.06 12.28 4.64
C PRO A 179 4.66 11.12 3.71
N PRO A 180 3.95 10.09 4.22
CA PRO A 180 3.30 9.09 3.37
C PRO A 180 2.34 9.75 2.38
N ASP A 181 2.16 9.16 1.21
CA ASP A 181 1.26 9.70 0.19
C ASP A 181 -0.20 9.64 0.64
N ILE A 182 -0.58 8.56 1.33
CA ILE A 182 -1.92 8.36 1.89
C ILE A 182 -1.78 7.70 3.26
N VAL A 183 -2.62 8.11 4.20
CA VAL A 183 -2.80 7.41 5.48
C VAL A 183 -4.28 7.18 5.72
N THR A 184 -4.66 5.92 5.97
CA THR A 184 -6.04 5.53 6.34
C THR A 184 -6.18 5.43 7.84
N PHE A 185 -7.37 5.76 8.35
CA PHE A 185 -7.68 5.69 9.78
C PHE A 185 -9.14 5.33 10.03
N SER A 186 -9.42 4.74 11.19
CA SER A 186 -10.78 4.45 11.69
C SER A 186 -10.69 4.09 13.18
N LYS A 187 -11.47 3.11 13.65
CA LYS A 187 -11.45 2.53 15.02
C LYS A 187 -11.38 3.62 16.09
N LYS A 188 -10.21 3.85 16.69
CA LYS A 188 -10.00 4.82 17.78
C LYS A 188 -10.42 6.23 17.40
N MET A 189 -10.35 6.58 16.11
CA MET A 189 -10.72 7.88 15.56
C MET A 189 -12.24 8.14 15.50
N GLN A 190 -13.07 7.17 15.90
CA GLN A 190 -14.55 7.18 15.82
C GLN A 190 -15.11 7.17 14.39
N LEU A 191 -14.60 8.05 13.52
CA LEU A 191 -14.90 8.10 12.10
C LEU A 191 -13.78 7.44 11.30
N GLY A 192 -14.18 6.79 10.20
CA GLY A 192 -13.26 6.32 9.17
C GLY A 192 -12.93 7.44 8.19
N GLY A 193 -11.70 7.44 7.69
CA GLY A 193 -11.27 8.39 6.69
C GLY A 193 -9.84 8.13 6.22
N TYR A 194 -9.35 9.04 5.40
CA TYR A 194 -7.95 9.07 5.02
C TYR A 194 -7.53 10.50 4.75
N TYR A 195 -6.25 10.78 4.98
CA TYR A 195 -5.62 12.00 4.48
C TYR A 195 -4.55 11.64 3.47
N HIS A 196 -4.18 12.59 2.63
CA HIS A 196 -3.26 12.36 1.52
C HIS A 196 -2.48 13.63 1.17
N THR A 197 -1.35 13.47 0.48
CA THR A 197 -0.57 14.58 -0.07
C THR A 197 -1.32 15.24 -1.24
N ASP A 198 -0.95 16.47 -1.59
CA ASP A 198 -1.58 17.19 -2.71
C ASP A 198 -1.45 16.45 -4.04
N ASP A 199 -0.34 15.72 -4.26
CA ASP A 199 -0.13 14.91 -5.46
C ASP A 199 -1.21 13.82 -5.62
N MET A 200 -1.73 13.30 -4.51
CA MET A 200 -2.76 12.26 -4.50
C MET A 200 -4.18 12.81 -4.66
N LYS A 201 -4.37 14.13 -4.77
CA LYS A 201 -5.68 14.75 -4.95
C LYS A 201 -6.20 14.54 -6.39
N PRO A 202 -7.40 13.96 -6.58
CA PRO A 202 -8.05 13.94 -7.89
C PRO A 202 -8.38 15.37 -8.35
N GLN A 203 -8.12 15.67 -9.63
CA GLN A 203 -8.38 17.00 -10.20
C GLN A 203 -9.87 17.24 -10.49
N GLN A 204 -10.60 16.19 -10.89
CA GLN A 204 -12.02 16.28 -11.19
C GLN A 204 -12.89 15.98 -9.96
N SER A 205 -14.03 16.67 -9.86
CA SER A 205 -15.08 16.40 -8.86
C SER A 205 -15.70 15.01 -9.02
N TYR A 206 -16.34 14.50 -7.95
CA TYR A 206 -17.05 13.20 -7.93
C TYR A 206 -16.17 11.96 -8.19
N ARG A 207 -14.85 12.10 -8.09
CA ARG A 207 -13.89 11.00 -8.31
C ARG A 207 -13.64 10.14 -7.06
N VAL A 208 -14.03 10.60 -5.87
CA VAL A 208 -13.83 9.91 -4.58
C VAL A 208 -15.15 9.91 -3.83
#